data_AF-A0A832S4M5-F1
#
_entry.id   AF-A0A832S4M5-F1
#
_cell.length_a   1.000
_cell.length_b   1.000
_cell.length_c   1.000
_cell.angle_alpha   90.00
_cell.angle_beta   90.00
_cell.angle_gamma   90.00
#
_symmetry.space_group_name_H-M   'P 1'
#
loop_
_entity.id
_entity.type
_entity.pdbx_description
1 polymer ?
#
loop_
_entity_poly.entity_id
_entity_poly.type
_entity_poly.pdbx_seq_one_letter_code
_entity_poly.pdbx_strand_id
1 'polypeptide(L)'
;MERNNAGADRCSAGAPGPRVDRKALLEEIAAFTRKYGDILARYHRYTMDELKQIEQECWALHDKACSMGACGSAGVLAELEYLITTAKEMRARMDESRG
;
A
#
# COMPACT_ATOMS: atom_id res chain seq x y z
N MET A 1 19.54 35.17 -16.23
CA MET A 1 18.29 34.99 -15.46
C MET A 1 17.38 34.15 -16.34
N GLU A 2 17.45 32.82 -16.22
CA GLU A 2 16.59 31.91 -16.98
C GLU A 2 16.12 30.80 -16.04
N ARG A 3 14.83 30.86 -15.71
CA ARG A 3 14.08 29.86 -14.95
C ARG A 3 13.63 28.80 -15.94
N ASN A 4 14.03 27.55 -15.74
CA ASN A 4 13.37 26.43 -16.40
C ASN A 4 12.88 25.43 -15.34
N ASN A 5 11.61 25.58 -14.99
CA ASN A 5 10.81 24.57 -14.29
C ASN A 5 10.59 23.41 -15.26
N ALA A 6 11.26 22.28 -15.02
CA ALA A 6 10.83 20.99 -15.54
C ALA A 6 10.58 20.07 -14.35
N GLY A 7 9.32 20.03 -13.92
CA GLY A 7 8.86 19.16 -12.85
C GLY A 7 8.98 17.69 -13.25
N ALA A 8 9.48 16.90 -12.30
CA ALA A 8 9.03 15.55 -11.97
C ALA A 8 8.63 14.63 -13.15
N ASP A 9 9.60 14.15 -13.92
CA ASP A 9 9.45 12.87 -14.61
C ASP A 9 9.86 11.75 -13.62
N ARG A 10 8.83 11.20 -12.98
CA ARG A 10 8.92 10.12 -12.01
C ARG A 10 9.12 8.80 -12.75
N CYS A 11 9.90 7.91 -12.14
CA CYS A 11 10.31 6.60 -12.63
C CYS A 11 11.44 6.62 -13.67
N SER A 12 12.64 6.99 -13.23
CA SER A 12 13.84 6.33 -13.76
C SER A 12 13.73 4.85 -13.40
N ALA A 13 13.26 4.04 -14.35
CA ALA A 13 13.32 2.59 -14.26
C ALA A 13 14.81 2.21 -14.21
N GLY A 14 15.34 2.16 -13.00
CA GLY A 14 16.64 1.56 -12.72
C GLY A 14 16.65 0.14 -13.27
N ALA A 15 17.81 -0.31 -13.72
CA ALA A 15 18.02 -1.62 -14.34
C ALA A 15 17.19 -2.69 -13.63
N PRO A 16 16.46 -3.56 -14.37
CA PRO A 16 15.60 -4.54 -13.74
C PRO A 16 16.43 -5.35 -12.76
N GLY A 17 16.06 -5.28 -11.48
CA GLY A 17 16.64 -6.14 -10.45
C GLY A 17 16.51 -7.61 -10.87
N PRO A 18 17.24 -8.53 -10.22
CA PRO A 18 17.23 -9.93 -10.60
C PRO A 18 15.77 -10.42 -10.68
N ARG A 19 15.41 -11.08 -11.80
CA ARG A 19 14.02 -11.49 -12.08
C ARG A 19 13.39 -12.34 -10.98
N VAL A 20 14.21 -12.98 -10.15
CA VAL A 20 13.81 -13.76 -8.97
C VAL A 20 13.24 -12.85 -7.87
N ASP A 21 13.88 -11.72 -7.58
CA ASP A 21 13.42 -10.76 -6.57
C ASP A 21 12.10 -10.08 -6.96
N ARG A 22 11.92 -9.81 -8.27
CA ARG A 22 10.66 -9.23 -8.77
C ARG A 22 9.49 -10.21 -8.64
N LYS A 23 9.68 -11.48 -8.98
CA LYS A 23 8.62 -12.49 -8.85
C LYS A 23 8.24 -12.69 -7.37
N ALA A 24 9.24 -12.81 -6.50
CA ALA A 24 9.04 -12.95 -5.07
C ALA A 24 8.25 -11.77 -4.47
N LEU A 25 8.55 -10.53 -4.90
CA LEU A 25 7.78 -9.36 -4.49
C LEU A 25 6.31 -9.44 -4.93
N LEU A 26 6.04 -9.85 -6.17
CA LEU A 26 4.66 -9.97 -6.65
C LEU A 26 3.88 -11.05 -5.87
N GLU A 27 4.55 -12.14 -5.50
CA GLU A 27 3.97 -13.18 -4.64
C GLU A 27 3.71 -12.64 -3.21
N GLU A 28 4.63 -11.84 -2.67
CA GLU A 28 4.49 -11.15 -1.37
C GLU A 28 3.29 -10.20 -1.38
N ILE A 29 3.16 -9.35 -2.41
CA ILE A 29 2.01 -8.44 -2.60
C ILE A 29 0.71 -9.24 -2.72
N ALA A 30 0.67 -10.30 -3.52
CA ALA A 30 -0.54 -11.10 -3.69
C ALA A 30 -0.97 -11.79 -2.38
N ALA A 31 -0.01 -12.29 -1.59
CA ALA A 31 -0.28 -12.87 -0.28
C ALA A 31 -0.80 -11.81 0.70
N PHE A 32 -0.19 -10.61 0.70
CA PHE A 32 -0.58 -9.48 1.53
C PHE A 32 -2.03 -9.05 1.22
N THR A 33 -2.36 -8.84 -0.05
CA THR A 33 -3.73 -8.49 -0.47
C THR A 33 -4.72 -9.60 -0.15
N ARG A 34 -4.37 -10.88 -0.29
CA ARG A 34 -5.28 -11.98 0.12
C ARG A 34 -5.52 -12.01 1.62
N LYS A 35 -4.50 -11.67 2.43
CA LYS A 35 -4.60 -11.67 3.89
C LYS A 35 -5.50 -10.55 4.40
N TYR A 36 -5.42 -9.38 3.77
CA TYR A 36 -6.07 -8.15 4.25
C TYR A 36 -7.16 -7.59 3.33
N GLY A 37 -7.43 -8.21 2.18
CA GLY A 37 -8.42 -7.73 1.20
C GLY A 37 -9.88 -7.73 1.70
N ASP A 38 -10.16 -8.45 2.78
CA ASP A 38 -11.46 -8.48 3.45
C ASP A 38 -11.45 -7.73 4.80
N ILE A 39 -10.49 -6.81 5.00
CA ILE A 39 -10.36 -6.01 6.23
C ILE A 39 -11.64 -5.22 6.53
N LEU A 40 -12.36 -4.72 5.52
CA LEU A 40 -13.65 -4.05 5.74
C LEU A 40 -14.72 -4.98 6.31
N ALA A 41 -14.74 -6.26 5.95
CA ALA A 41 -15.69 -7.22 6.54
C ALA A 41 -15.34 -7.52 8.01
N ARG A 42 -14.10 -7.26 8.43
CA ARG A 42 -13.55 -7.65 9.73
C ARG A 42 -12.94 -6.48 10.51
N TYR A 43 -13.27 -5.22 10.16
CA TYR A 43 -12.60 -4.02 10.72
C TYR A 43 -12.72 -3.92 12.24
N HIS A 44 -13.83 -4.40 12.81
CA HIS A 44 -14.07 -4.46 14.25
C HIS A 44 -13.07 -5.36 15.00
N ARG A 45 -12.40 -6.29 14.31
CA ARG A 45 -11.38 -7.17 14.88
C ARG A 45 -10.02 -6.52 14.96
N TYR A 46 -9.76 -5.52 14.11
CA TYR A 46 -8.51 -4.80 14.10
C TYR A 46 -8.57 -3.59 15.02
N THR A 47 -7.51 -3.40 15.78
CA THR A 47 -7.24 -2.18 16.53
C THR A 47 -6.76 -1.07 15.60
N MET A 48 -6.85 0.18 16.06
CA MET A 48 -6.36 1.32 15.28
C MET A 48 -4.85 1.19 14.96
N ASP A 49 -4.05 0.65 15.89
CA ASP A 49 -2.62 0.46 15.69
C ASP A 49 -2.32 -0.65 14.68
N GLU A 50 -3.06 -1.76 14.71
CA GLU A 50 -2.95 -2.79 13.67
C GLU A 50 -3.29 -2.24 12.29
N LEU A 51 -4.35 -1.43 12.18
CA LEU A 51 -4.72 -0.80 10.91
C LEU A 51 -3.62 0.15 10.39
N LYS A 52 -2.97 0.92 11.28
CA LYS A 52 -1.83 1.78 10.91
C LYS A 52 -0.61 0.96 10.48
N GLN A 53 -0.35 -0.16 11.16
CA GLN A 53 0.75 -1.04 10.80
C GLN A 53 0.53 -1.65 9.41
N ILE A 54 -0.69 -2.13 9.12
CA ILE A 54 -1.04 -2.69 7.81
C ILE A 54 -0.93 -1.62 6.72
N GLU A 55 -1.36 -0.37 6.99
CA GLU A 55 -1.17 0.77 6.09
C GLU A 55 0.32 1.00 5.78
N GLN A 56 1.18 1.03 6.79
CA GLN A 56 2.61 1.22 6.62
C GLN A 56 3.27 0.08 5.80
N GLU A 57 2.91 -1.17 6.06
CA GLU A 57 3.37 -2.33 5.29
C GLU A 57 2.92 -2.24 3.82
N CYS A 58 1.69 -1.76 3.57
CA CYS A 58 1.17 -1.55 2.23
C CYS A 58 1.97 -0.50 1.45
N TRP A 59 2.28 0.63 2.08
CA TRP A 59 3.12 1.69 1.51
C TRP A 59 4.55 1.20 1.23
N ALA A 60 5.14 0.41 2.14
CA ALA A 60 6.47 -0.15 1.94
C ALA A 60 6.51 -1.12 0.74
N LEU A 61 5.48 -1.95 0.56
CA LEU A 61 5.36 -2.82 -0.60
C LEU A 61 5.15 -2.02 -1.90
N HIS A 62 4.41 -0.92 -1.84
CA HIS A 62 4.21 -0.03 -2.99
C HIS A 62 5.52 0.64 -3.41
N ASP A 63 6.26 1.23 -2.47
CA ASP A 63 7.55 1.85 -2.74
C ASP A 63 8.56 0.84 -3.32
N LYS A 64 8.62 -0.36 -2.73
CA LYS A 64 9.46 -1.46 -3.22
C LYS A 64 9.05 -1.94 -4.61
N ALA A 65 7.74 -2.04 -4.89
CA ALA A 65 7.22 -2.36 -6.22
C ALA A 65 7.61 -1.31 -7.24
N CYS A 66 7.49 -0.04 -6.90
CA CYS A 66 7.84 1.04 -7.80
C CYS A 66 9.35 1.14 -8.05
N SER A 67 10.17 1.00 -7.01
CA SER A 67 11.62 0.94 -7.12
C SER A 67 12.11 -0.22 -8.01
N MET A 68 11.36 -1.33 -8.05
CA MET A 68 11.67 -2.50 -8.90
C MET A 68 10.98 -2.50 -10.27
N GLY A 69 10.38 -1.39 -10.70
CA GLY A 69 9.72 -1.27 -12.00
C GLY A 69 8.42 -2.11 -12.11
N ALA A 70 7.83 -2.46 -10.98
CA ALA A 70 6.58 -3.19 -10.85
C ALA A 70 5.42 -2.28 -10.38
N CYS A 71 5.48 -0.95 -10.58
CA CYS A 71 4.37 -0.06 -10.23
C CYS A 71 3.01 -0.49 -10.81
N GLY A 72 2.95 -1.35 -11.84
CA GLY A 72 1.69 -1.93 -12.32
C GLY A 72 0.91 -2.74 -11.26
N SER A 73 1.58 -3.28 -10.24
CA SER A 73 0.91 -3.91 -9.08
C SER A 73 0.38 -2.90 -8.07
N ALA A 74 0.70 -1.61 -8.22
CA ALA A 74 0.19 -0.55 -7.34
C ALA A 74 -1.33 -0.42 -7.36
N GLY A 75 -2.02 -0.83 -8.44
CA GLY A 75 -3.49 -0.82 -8.47
C GLY A 75 -4.11 -1.74 -7.41
N VAL A 76 -3.49 -2.89 -7.15
CA VAL A 76 -3.96 -3.85 -6.14
C VAL A 76 -3.63 -3.36 -4.73
N LEU A 77 -2.49 -2.69 -4.55
CA LEU A 77 -2.13 -2.07 -3.28
C LEU A 77 -3.00 -0.84 -2.98
N ALA A 78 -3.34 -0.03 -3.98
CA ALA A 78 -4.21 1.13 -3.84
C ALA A 78 -5.63 0.75 -3.41
N GLU A 79 -6.18 -0.35 -3.93
CA GLU A 79 -7.46 -0.88 -3.44
C GLU A 79 -7.36 -1.23 -1.95
N LEU A 80 -6.27 -1.87 -1.53
CA LEU A 80 -6.06 -2.23 -0.14
C LEU A 80 -5.84 -1.01 0.77
N GLU A 81 -5.09 0.02 0.32
CA GLU A 81 -4.93 1.30 1.03
C GLU A 81 -6.29 1.98 1.28
N TYR A 82 -7.18 1.94 0.28
CA TYR A 82 -8.54 2.44 0.41
C TYR A 82 -9.31 1.66 1.49
N LEU A 83 -9.27 0.32 1.44
CA LEU A 83 -9.95 -0.53 2.43
C LEU A 83 -9.44 -0.29 3.85
N ILE A 84 -8.13 -0.11 4.04
CA ILE A 84 -7.51 0.18 5.33
C ILE A 84 -7.93 1.57 5.83
N THR A 85 -7.92 2.58 4.96
CA THR A 85 -8.36 3.94 5.30
C THR A 85 -9.82 3.94 5.78
N THR A 86 -10.71 3.31 5.02
CA THR A 86 -12.12 3.19 5.41
C THR A 86 -12.28 2.36 6.69
N ALA A 87 -11.50 1.29 6.90
CA ALA A 87 -11.51 0.52 8.14
C ALA A 87 -11.11 1.39 9.35
N LYS A 88 -10.13 2.28 9.20
CA LYS A 88 -9.71 3.24 10.25
C LYS A 88 -10.83 4.21 10.58
N GLU A 89 -11.51 4.77 9.59
CA GLU A 89 -12.66 5.66 9.81
C GLU A 89 -13.80 4.94 10.55
N MET A 90 -14.14 3.72 10.12
CA MET A 90 -15.18 2.91 10.76
C MET A 90 -14.80 2.56 12.21
N ARG A 91 -13.52 2.28 12.47
CA ARG A 91 -13.01 2.00 13.81
C ARG A 91 -13.05 3.24 14.69
N ALA A 92 -12.60 4.38 14.19
CA ALA A 92 -12.61 5.66 14.91
C ALA A 92 -14.04 6.00 15.38
N ARG A 93 -15.04 5.91 14.50
CA ARG A 93 -16.45 6.13 14.84
C ARG A 93 -16.96 5.20 15.94
N MET A 94 -16.49 3.95 15.95
CA MET A 94 -16.88 2.95 16.95
C MET A 94 -16.27 3.24 18.33
N ASP A 95 -15.00 3.64 18.35
CA ASP A 95 -14.31 4.07 19.58
C ASP A 95 -14.94 5.37 20.12
N GLU A 96 -15.29 6.33 19.25
CA GLU A 96 -16.01 7.56 19.63
C GLU A 96 -17.42 7.30 20.18
N SER A 97 -18.14 6.30 19.65
CA SER A 97 -19.50 5.96 20.12
C SER A 97 -19.51 5.16 21.43
N ARG A 98 -18.35 4.68 21.91
CA ARG A 98 -18.17 3.92 23.15
C ARG A 98 -17.62 4.76 24.31
N GLY A 99 -17.16 5.98 24.04
CA GLY A 99 -16.76 6.98 25.04
C GLY A 99 -17.94 7.81 25.52
#